data_AF-A0A0F4LM20-F1
#
_entry.id   AF-A0A0F4LM20-F1
#
_cell.length_a   1.000
_cell.length_b   1.000
_cell.length_c   1.000
_cell.angle_alpha   90.00
_cell.angle_beta   90.00
_cell.angle_gamma   90.00
#
_symmetry.space_group_name_H-M   'P 1'
#
loop_
_entity.id
_entity.type
_entity.pdbx_description
1 polymer ?
#
loop_
_entity_poly.entity_id
_entity_poly.type
_entity_poly.pdbx_seq_one_letter_code
_entity_poly.pdbx_strand_id
1 'polypeptide(L)'
;MNKAGILVDLSIWSNKITSLLAIANLIVVIVIVGAAIVQYKELEVNVTNSEKWGSANWKRPLLIILALSLASIFVYFSPYLWSGGFGSKTFSIPIFLYAVEIFFCVDYEKMLADHIWKSGYWYMVAASKWLDIVTFISSILFAAATYATTNF
;
A
#
# COMPACT_ATOMS: atom_id res chain seq x y z
N MET A 1 -2.36 22.31 29.18
CA MET A 1 -1.46 21.31 28.55
C MET A 1 -0.32 22.06 27.89
N ASN A 2 0.94 21.70 28.19
CA ASN A 2 2.09 22.29 27.51
C ASN A 2 2.12 21.84 26.05
N LYS A 3 2.49 22.73 25.13
CA LYS A 3 2.56 22.47 23.67
C LYS A 3 3.37 21.22 23.32
N ALA A 4 4.42 20.93 24.09
CA ALA A 4 5.25 19.74 23.94
C ALA A 4 4.47 18.41 24.16
N GLY A 5 3.56 18.36 25.14
CA GLY A 5 2.76 17.15 25.41
C GLY A 5 1.80 16.81 24.27
N ILE A 6 1.19 17.83 23.66
CA ILE A 6 0.29 17.66 22.51
C ILE A 6 1.03 17.07 21.30
N LEU A 7 2.27 17.50 21.06
CA LEU A 7 3.08 17.00 19.94
C LEU A 7 3.51 15.54 20.14
N VAL A 8 3.89 15.17 21.37
CA VAL A 8 4.22 13.79 21.73
C VAL A 8 3.00 12.87 21.56
N ASP A 9 1.84 13.28 22.06
CA ASP A 9 0.59 12.53 21.88
C ASP A 9 0.25 12.35 20.39
N LEU A 10 0.39 13.42 19.59
CA LEU A 10 0.15 13.38 18.14
C LEU A 10 1.07 12.38 17.44
N SER A 11 2.36 12.35 17.80
CA SER A 11 3.35 11.40 17.29
C SER A 11 2.98 9.95 17.63
N ILE A 12 2.55 9.69 18.87
CA ILE A 12 2.13 8.35 19.32
C ILE A 12 0.87 7.88 18.59
N TRP A 13 -0.15 8.74 18.50
CA TRP A 13 -1.41 8.39 17.83
C TRP A 13 -1.23 8.20 16.33
N SER A 14 -0.46 9.07 15.66
CA SER A 14 -0.17 8.93 14.23
C SER A 14 0.66 7.68 13.91
N ASN A 15 1.62 7.30 14.77
CA ASN A 15 2.32 6.02 14.64
C ASN A 15 1.35 4.84 14.70
N LYS A 16 0.45 4.82 15.71
CA LYS A 16 -0.52 3.73 15.89
C LYS A 16 -1.49 3.61 14.71
N ILE A 17 -1.99 4.74 14.20
CA ILE A 17 -2.90 4.76 13.04
C ILE A 17 -2.15 4.26 11.79
N THR A 18 -0.94 4.76 11.56
CA THR A 18 -0.13 4.37 10.39
C THR A 18 0.24 2.89 10.42
N SER A 19 0.56 2.33 11.59
CA SER A 19 0.87 0.90 11.70
C SER A 19 -0.33 0.01 11.40
N LEU A 20 -1.52 0.37 11.88
CA LEU A 20 -2.76 -0.35 11.59
C LEU A 20 -3.12 -0.27 10.10
N LEU A 21 -2.94 0.90 9.47
CA LEU A 21 -3.15 1.07 8.04
C LEU A 21 -2.16 0.27 7.20
N ALA A 22 -0.88 0.23 7.58
CA ALA A 22 0.13 -0.58 6.90
C ALA A 22 -0.20 -2.08 6.94
N ILE A 23 -0.64 -2.58 8.11
CA ILE A 23 -1.09 -3.98 8.26
C ILE A 23 -2.34 -4.23 7.40
N ALA A 24 -3.31 -3.30 7.44
CA ALA A 24 -4.54 -3.42 6.66
C ALA A 24 -4.26 -3.43 5.14
N ASN A 25 -3.38 -2.56 4.65
CA ASN A 25 -2.93 -2.53 3.25
C ASN A 25 -2.36 -3.90 2.86
N LEU A 26 -1.42 -4.45 3.62
CA LEU A 26 -0.86 -5.78 3.33
C LEU A 26 -1.92 -6.88 3.30
N ILE A 27 -2.83 -6.91 4.27
CA ILE A 27 -3.92 -7.91 4.30
C ILE A 27 -4.79 -7.79 3.04
N VAL A 28 -5.18 -6.58 2.65
CA VAL A 28 -5.99 -6.36 1.45
C VAL A 28 -5.24 -6.78 0.18
N VAL A 29 -3.96 -6.46 0.06
CA VAL A 29 -3.12 -6.89 -1.07
C VAL A 29 -3.03 -8.42 -1.14
N ILE A 30 -2.82 -9.10 0.00
CA ILE A 30 -2.82 -10.57 0.07
C ILE A 30 -4.17 -11.14 -0.38
N VAL A 31 -5.29 -10.54 0.01
CA VAL A 31 -6.63 -10.95 -0.42
C VAL A 31 -6.80 -10.79 -1.93
N ILE A 32 -6.33 -9.67 -2.51
CA ILE A 32 -6.38 -9.45 -3.96
C ILE A 32 -5.54 -10.48 -4.71
N VAL A 33 -4.34 -10.79 -4.22
CA VAL A 33 -3.48 -11.83 -4.80
C VAL A 33 -4.16 -13.19 -4.73
N GLY A 34 -4.71 -13.55 -3.57
CA GLY A 34 -5.46 -14.79 -3.38
C GLY A 34 -6.66 -14.90 -4.31
N ALA A 35 -7.44 -13.82 -4.43
CA ALA A 35 -8.58 -13.75 -5.35
C ALA A 35 -8.14 -13.90 -6.82
N ALA A 36 -7.00 -13.33 -7.20
CA ALA A 36 -6.44 -13.46 -8.53
C ALA A 36 -6.01 -14.90 -8.86
N ILE A 37 -5.46 -15.61 -7.86
CA ILE A 37 -5.11 -17.04 -7.99
C ILE A 37 -6.37 -17.89 -8.18
N VAL A 38 -7.43 -17.63 -7.41
CA VAL A 38 -8.71 -18.35 -7.54
C VAL A 38 -9.36 -18.08 -8.90
N GLN A 39 -9.30 -16.83 -9.38
CA GLN A 39 -9.87 -16.40 -10.66
C GLN A 39 -8.87 -16.51 -11.82
N TYR A 40 -7.77 -17.25 -11.66
CA TYR A 40 -6.65 -17.28 -12.61
C TYR A 40 -7.10 -17.57 -14.05
N LYS A 41 -7.97 -18.56 -14.24
CA LYS A 41 -8.47 -18.93 -15.59
C LYS A 41 -9.28 -17.79 -16.22
N GLU A 42 -10.10 -17.12 -15.44
CA GLU A 42 -10.93 -16.01 -15.90
C GLU A 42 -10.07 -14.80 -16.27
N LEU A 43 -9.06 -14.48 -15.45
CA LEU A 43 -8.09 -13.42 -15.75
C LEU A 43 -7.22 -13.76 -16.98
N GLU A 44 -6.83 -15.01 -17.15
CA GLU A 44 -6.10 -15.44 -18.35
C GLU A 44 -6.91 -15.29 -19.63
N VAL A 45 -8.20 -15.67 -19.61
CA VAL A 45 -9.07 -15.57 -20.78
C VAL A 45 -9.44 -14.10 -21.06
N ASN A 46 -9.82 -13.36 -20.03
CA ASN A 46 -10.39 -12.03 -20.20
C ASN A 46 -9.34 -10.92 -20.28
N VAL A 47 -8.14 -11.12 -19.74
CA VAL A 47 -7.06 -10.11 -19.69
C VAL A 47 -5.85 -10.54 -20.52
N THR A 48 -5.24 -11.70 -20.23
CA THR A 48 -4.00 -12.12 -20.92
C THR A 48 -4.23 -12.45 -22.40
N ASN A 49 -5.30 -13.18 -22.69
CA ASN A 49 -5.60 -13.70 -24.03
C ASN A 49 -6.89 -13.08 -24.60
N SER A 50 -7.19 -11.83 -24.21
CA SER A 50 -8.42 -11.16 -24.61
C SER A 50 -8.44 -10.91 -26.12
N GLU A 51 -9.29 -11.65 -26.84
CA GLU A 51 -9.52 -11.40 -28.27
C GLU A 51 -10.21 -10.05 -28.53
N LYS A 52 -10.94 -9.54 -27.53
CA LYS A 52 -11.75 -8.33 -27.64
C LYS A 52 -10.98 -7.03 -27.40
N TRP A 53 -10.00 -7.06 -26.50
CA TRP A 53 -9.34 -5.85 -25.98
C TRP A 53 -7.82 -5.85 -26.16
N GLY A 54 -7.26 -6.93 -26.71
CA GLY A 54 -5.82 -7.12 -26.81
C GLY A 54 -5.25 -7.82 -25.56
N SER A 55 -4.02 -8.31 -25.69
CA SER A 55 -3.34 -9.05 -24.63
C SER A 55 -2.72 -8.10 -23.59
N ALA A 56 -2.98 -8.33 -22.31
CA ALA A 56 -2.38 -7.58 -21.20
C ALA A 56 -1.85 -8.48 -20.08
N ASN A 57 -0.75 -8.10 -19.42
CA ASN A 57 -0.15 -8.90 -18.35
C ASN A 57 -0.61 -8.44 -16.97
N TRP A 58 -1.61 -9.13 -16.42
CA TRP A 58 -2.15 -8.83 -15.09
C TRP A 58 -1.24 -9.28 -13.93
N LYS A 59 -0.37 -10.25 -14.15
CA LYS A 59 0.44 -10.88 -13.08
C LYS A 59 1.56 -9.96 -12.59
N ARG A 60 2.26 -9.33 -13.52
CA ARG A 60 3.43 -8.49 -13.22
C ARG A 60 3.12 -7.30 -12.29
N PRO A 61 2.14 -6.43 -12.59
CA PRO A 61 1.81 -5.32 -11.70
C PRO A 61 1.34 -5.81 -10.32
N LEU A 62 0.55 -6.88 -10.28
CA LEU A 62 0.08 -7.47 -9.02
C LEU A 62 1.24 -7.96 -8.12
N LEU A 63 2.24 -8.63 -8.70
CA LEU A 63 3.44 -9.06 -7.95
C LEU A 63 4.28 -7.87 -7.47
N ILE A 64 4.35 -6.81 -8.27
CA ILE A 64 5.05 -5.57 -7.87
C ILE A 64 4.33 -4.93 -6.67
N ILE A 65 3.01 -4.80 -6.71
CA ILE A 65 2.20 -4.28 -5.60
C ILE A 65 2.44 -5.11 -4.32
N LEU A 66 2.40 -6.44 -4.42
CA LEU A 66 2.70 -7.32 -3.28
C LEU A 66 4.10 -7.10 -2.72
N ALA A 67 5.11 -7.01 -3.58
CA ALA A 67 6.50 -6.78 -3.16
C ALA A 67 6.67 -5.42 -2.48
N LEU A 68 6.00 -4.37 -2.98
CA LEU A 68 6.03 -3.03 -2.40
C LEU A 68 5.35 -2.99 -1.02
N SER A 69 4.18 -3.62 -0.88
CA SER A 69 3.46 -3.72 0.39
C SER A 69 4.25 -4.50 1.46
N LEU A 70 4.90 -5.61 1.06
CA LEU A 70 5.80 -6.37 1.94
C LEU A 70 7.07 -5.57 2.30
N ALA A 71 7.64 -4.83 1.36
CA ALA A 71 8.82 -4.00 1.63
C ALA A 71 8.48 -2.83 2.56
N SER A 72 7.32 -2.18 2.38
CA SER A 72 6.90 -1.04 3.17
C SER A 72 6.68 -1.43 4.63
N ILE A 73 5.97 -2.55 4.88
CA ILE A 73 5.74 -3.05 6.23
C ILE A 73 7.03 -3.54 6.89
N PHE A 74 7.93 -4.20 6.15
CA PHE A 74 9.22 -4.65 6.66
C PHE A 74 10.07 -3.47 7.12
N VAL A 75 10.15 -2.41 6.30
CA VAL A 75 10.92 -1.22 6.64
C VAL A 75 10.28 -0.49 7.82
N TYR A 76 8.95 -0.33 7.83
CA TYR A 76 8.23 0.33 8.90
C TYR A 76 8.45 -0.34 10.26
N PHE A 77 8.37 -1.67 10.31
CA PHE A 77 8.53 -2.43 11.55
C PHE A 77 10.00 -2.79 11.87
N SER A 78 10.96 -2.41 11.02
CA SER A 78 12.38 -2.66 11.25
C SER A 78 12.91 -2.23 12.64
N PRO A 79 12.46 -1.13 13.28
CA PRO A 79 12.95 -0.76 14.61
C PRO A 79 12.54 -1.77 15.71
N TYR A 80 11.50 -2.57 15.48
CA TYR A 80 11.10 -3.66 16.38
C TYR A 80 11.89 -4.94 16.13
N LEU A 81 12.50 -5.08 14.94
CA LEU A 81 13.26 -6.27 14.54
C LEU A 81 14.74 -6.16 14.96
N TRP A 82 15.34 -4.97 14.90
CA TRP A 82 16.70 -4.74 15.38
C TRP A 82 16.90 -3.31 15.91
N SER A 83 17.85 -3.15 16.84
CA SER A 83 18.15 -1.86 17.47
C SER A 83 18.53 -0.81 16.43
N GLY A 84 17.78 0.30 16.39
CA GLY A 84 18.00 1.41 15.48
C GLY A 84 17.30 1.32 14.12
N GLY A 85 16.74 0.15 13.72
CA GLY A 85 16.02 -0.01 12.45
C GLY A 85 16.78 0.55 11.24
N PHE A 86 16.08 1.27 10.37
CA PHE A 86 16.69 2.09 9.31
C PHE A 86 16.90 3.57 9.71
N GLY A 87 16.85 3.90 11.01
CA GLY A 87 16.91 5.27 11.50
C GLY A 87 15.77 6.14 10.97
N SER A 88 16.06 7.39 10.58
CA SER A 88 15.05 8.29 9.98
C SER A 88 14.49 7.77 8.64
N LYS A 89 15.19 6.87 7.96
CA LYS A 89 14.72 6.26 6.71
C LYS A 89 13.55 5.30 6.90
N THR A 90 13.31 4.85 8.14
CA THR A 90 12.11 4.08 8.54
C THR A 90 10.82 4.80 8.16
N PHE A 91 10.85 6.14 8.02
CA PHE A 91 9.68 6.93 7.63
C PHE A 91 9.66 7.26 6.13
N SER A 92 10.80 7.68 5.56
CA SER A 92 10.85 8.14 4.17
C SER A 92 10.75 6.99 3.15
N ILE A 93 11.29 5.82 3.46
CA ILE A 93 11.24 4.66 2.55
C ILE A 93 9.80 4.15 2.39
N PRO A 94 9.01 3.90 3.46
CA PRO A 94 7.60 3.50 3.29
C PRO A 94 6.78 4.53 2.51
N ILE A 95 6.98 5.83 2.73
CA ILE A 95 6.30 6.88 1.93
C ILE A 95 6.59 6.72 0.44
N PHE A 96 7.85 6.52 0.07
CA PHE A 96 8.22 6.27 -1.33
C PHE A 96 7.60 4.98 -1.87
N LEU A 97 7.65 3.89 -1.10
CA LEU A 97 7.09 2.60 -1.49
C LEU A 97 5.58 2.69 -1.71
N TYR A 98 4.84 3.33 -0.80
CA TYR A 98 3.40 3.55 -0.97
C TYR A 98 3.07 4.43 -2.17
N ALA A 99 3.88 5.46 -2.47
CA ALA A 99 3.69 6.27 -3.68
C ALA A 99 3.84 5.43 -4.97
N VAL A 100 4.86 4.56 -5.01
CA VAL A 100 5.10 3.64 -6.14
C VAL A 100 4.00 2.58 -6.19
N GLU A 101 3.54 2.08 -5.04
CA GLU A 101 2.45 1.10 -4.95
C GLU A 101 1.14 1.68 -5.50
N ILE A 102 0.78 2.91 -5.12
CA ILE A 102 -0.39 3.63 -5.67
C ILE A 102 -0.27 3.75 -7.19
N PHE A 103 0.91 4.10 -7.72
CA PHE A 103 1.12 4.20 -9.17
C PHE A 103 0.82 2.87 -9.87
N PHE A 104 1.36 1.75 -9.38
CA PHE A 104 1.08 0.43 -9.95
C PHE A 104 -0.36 -0.03 -9.73
N CYS A 105 -0.97 0.32 -8.60
CA CYS A 105 -2.36 0.00 -8.29
C CYS A 105 -3.32 0.74 -9.25
N VAL A 106 -3.04 2.01 -9.56
CA VAL A 106 -3.79 2.79 -10.56
C VAL A 106 -3.61 2.22 -11.96
N ASP A 107 -2.39 1.87 -12.35
CA ASP A 107 -2.13 1.26 -13.67
C ASP A 107 -2.83 -0.10 -13.80
N TYR A 108 -2.79 -0.91 -12.74
CA TYR A 108 -3.47 -2.18 -12.67
C TYR A 108 -4.99 -2.04 -12.74
N GLU A 109 -5.58 -1.11 -11.98
CA GLU A 109 -7.02 -0.84 -12.03
C GLU A 109 -7.47 -0.40 -13.42
N LYS A 110 -6.70 0.43 -14.13
CA LYS A 110 -6.99 0.86 -15.50
C LYS A 110 -6.97 -0.32 -16.46
N MET A 111 -5.91 -1.14 -16.39
CA MET A 111 -5.83 -2.36 -17.20
C MET A 111 -7.03 -3.27 -16.94
N LEU A 112 -7.44 -3.47 -15.68
CA LEU A 112 -8.63 -4.25 -15.35
C LEU A 112 -9.92 -3.57 -15.81
N ALA A 113 -9.99 -2.23 -15.84
CA ALA A 113 -11.14 -1.51 -16.36
C ALA A 113 -11.35 -1.75 -17.86
N ASP A 114 -10.28 -1.89 -18.63
CA ASP A 114 -10.40 -2.17 -20.06
C ASP A 114 -10.92 -3.58 -20.34
N HIS A 115 -10.69 -4.54 -19.44
CA HIS A 115 -10.95 -5.95 -19.67
C HIS A 115 -12.15 -6.51 -18.90
N ILE A 116 -12.30 -6.14 -17.62
CA ILE A 116 -13.27 -6.69 -16.68
C ILE A 116 -13.93 -5.60 -15.82
N TRP A 117 -14.26 -4.46 -16.44
CA TRP A 117 -14.92 -3.32 -15.80
C TRP A 117 -16.10 -3.74 -14.93
N LYS A 118 -16.20 -3.16 -13.72
CA LYS A 118 -17.28 -3.42 -12.74
C LYS A 118 -17.43 -4.89 -12.31
N SER A 119 -16.44 -5.74 -12.56
CA SER A 119 -16.36 -7.05 -11.90
C SER A 119 -16.09 -6.90 -10.41
N GLY A 120 -16.42 -7.93 -9.62
CA GLY A 120 -16.08 -7.96 -8.19
C GLY A 120 -14.57 -7.80 -7.95
N TYR A 121 -13.73 -8.38 -8.83
CA TYR A 121 -12.28 -8.23 -8.77
C TYR A 121 -11.83 -6.79 -8.99
N TRP A 122 -12.40 -6.10 -9.99
CA TRP A 122 -12.12 -4.69 -10.22
C TRP A 122 -12.47 -3.81 -9.01
N TYR A 123 -13.64 -4.01 -8.38
CA TYR A 123 -14.03 -3.25 -7.18
C TYR A 123 -13.08 -3.48 -6.00
N MET A 124 -12.57 -4.71 -5.81
CA MET A 124 -11.59 -5.00 -4.76
C MET A 124 -10.29 -4.22 -4.97
N VAL A 125 -9.77 -4.19 -6.21
CA VAL A 125 -8.56 -3.42 -6.55
C VAL A 125 -8.79 -1.93 -6.38
N ALA A 126 -9.94 -1.40 -6.84
CA ALA A 126 -10.29 0.00 -6.66
C ALA A 126 -10.39 0.41 -5.17
N ALA A 127 -10.92 -0.46 -4.31
CA ALA A 127 -10.97 -0.24 -2.87
C ALA A 127 -9.55 -0.26 -2.24
N SER A 128 -8.69 -1.19 -2.68
CA SER A 128 -7.29 -1.23 -2.22
C SER A 128 -6.56 0.05 -2.55
N LYS A 129 -6.68 0.59 -3.77
CA LYS A 129 -6.07 1.88 -4.14
C LYS A 129 -6.41 2.99 -3.14
N TRP A 130 -7.67 3.08 -2.70
CA TRP A 130 -8.07 4.10 -1.72
C TRP A 130 -7.43 3.87 -0.35
N LEU A 131 -7.30 2.61 0.08
CA LEU A 131 -6.57 2.26 1.30
C LEU A 131 -5.09 2.63 1.18
N ASP A 132 -4.45 2.41 0.03
CA ASP A 132 -3.04 2.76 -0.22
C ASP A 132 -2.84 4.28 -0.13
N ILE A 133 -3.76 5.07 -0.71
CA ILE A 133 -3.76 6.54 -0.61
C ILE A 133 -3.88 7.00 0.84
N VAL A 134 -4.80 6.42 1.61
CA VAL A 134 -4.97 6.76 3.04
C VAL A 134 -3.72 6.39 3.83
N THR A 135 -3.11 5.24 3.54
CA THR A 135 -1.88 4.77 4.19
C THR A 135 -0.69 5.68 3.85
N PHE A 136 -0.58 6.13 2.61
CA PHE A 136 0.41 7.09 2.15
C PHE A 136 0.29 8.44 2.89
N ILE A 137 -0.92 9.01 2.92
CA ILE A 137 -1.17 10.28 3.62
C ILE A 137 -0.88 10.14 5.11
N SER A 138 -1.32 9.05 5.76
CA SER A 138 -1.03 8.79 7.17
C SER A 138 0.48 8.72 7.44
N SER A 139 1.24 8.07 6.54
CA SER A 139 2.70 7.95 6.65
C SER A 139 3.39 9.32 6.56
N ILE A 140 2.92 10.22 5.71
CA ILE A 140 3.42 11.60 5.63
C ILE A 140 3.13 12.36 6.94
N LEU A 141 1.90 12.26 7.45
CA LEU A 141 1.50 12.94 8.69
C LEU A 141 2.31 12.44 9.89
N PHE A 142 2.53 11.13 9.97
CA PHE A 142 3.36 10.52 11.00
C PHE A 142 4.83 10.97 10.90
N ALA A 143 5.40 11.00 9.69
CA ALA A 143 6.76 11.51 9.49
C ALA A 143 6.87 12.98 9.94
N ALA A 144 5.91 13.83 9.56
CA ALA A 144 5.88 15.23 9.96
C ALA A 144 5.76 15.40 11.49
N ALA A 145 4.88 14.62 12.14
CA ALA A 145 4.74 14.62 13.59
C ALA A 145 6.04 14.19 14.29
N THR A 146 6.70 13.16 13.77
CA THR A 146 7.97 12.66 14.31
C THR A 146 9.09 13.69 14.18
N TYR A 147 9.25 14.31 13.00
CA TYR A 147 10.23 15.38 12.80
C TYR A 147 9.95 16.58 13.70
N ALA A 148 8.68 16.95 13.90
CA ALA A 148 8.32 18.00 14.83
C ALA A 148 8.75 17.62 16.26
N THR A 149 8.40 16.43 16.75
CA THR A 149 8.75 16.01 18.12
C THR A 149 10.24 15.83 18.37
N THR A 150 11.03 15.48 17.36
CA THR A 150 12.48 15.24 17.54
C THR A 150 13.28 16.55 17.57
N ASN A 151 12.70 17.65 17.10
CA ASN A 151 13.32 18.99 17.08
C ASN A 151 12.82 19.91 18.24
N PHE A 152 11.98 19.39 19.14
CA PHE A 152 11.58 20.03 20.40
C PHE A 152 12.35 19.44 21.58
#